data_AF-A0A9X0WAT5-F1
#
_entry.id   AF-A0A9X0WAT5-F1
#
_cell.length_a   1.000
_cell.length_b   1.000
_cell.length_c   1.000
_cell.angle_alpha   90.00
_cell.angle_beta   90.00
_cell.angle_gamma   90.00
#
_symmetry.space_group_name_H-M   'P 1'
#
loop_
_entity.id
_entity.type
_entity.pdbx_description
1 polymer ?
#
loop_
_entity_poly.entity_id
_entity_poly.type
_entity_poly.pdbx_seq_one_letter_code
_entity_poly.pdbx_strand_id
1 'polypeptide(L)'
;MAIKTTRPPRTLGDIKTVAGRSSNKNQRRYASYFQLGALELERYRRGLERDAAQGRIDGINQRLGEIEGEMQGLLVEAGAEGVQRPTKQGERARVGSRSETRSTVTSNEPTGQPRGLRIRY
;
A
#
# COMPACT_ATOMS: atom_id res chain seq x y z
N MET A 1 -26.61 64.59 24.47
CA MET A 1 -27.64 63.52 24.56
C MET A 1 -26.97 62.19 24.30
N ALA A 2 -27.02 61.24 25.24
CA ALA A 2 -26.31 59.96 25.14
C ALA A 2 -27.22 58.88 24.52
N ILE A 3 -26.76 58.28 23.42
CA ILE A 3 -27.49 57.22 22.72
C ILE A 3 -27.33 55.92 23.54
N LYS A 4 -28.40 55.48 24.20
CA LYS A 4 -28.44 54.19 24.90
C LYS A 4 -28.63 53.10 23.86
N THR A 5 -27.59 52.30 23.61
CA THR A 5 -27.65 51.17 22.69
C THR A 5 -28.42 50.01 23.33
N THR A 6 -29.66 49.81 22.92
CA THR A 6 -30.57 48.71 23.34
C THR A 6 -30.20 47.37 22.69
N ARG A 7 -28.92 46.97 22.72
CA ARG A 7 -28.54 45.62 22.27
C ARG A 7 -28.52 44.69 23.49
N PRO A 8 -29.29 43.58 23.49
CA PRO A 8 -29.24 42.62 24.58
C PRO A 8 -27.82 42.06 24.74
N PRO A 9 -27.37 41.80 25.98
CA PRO A 9 -25.96 41.56 26.30
C PRO A 9 -25.38 40.28 25.69
N ARG A 10 -26.24 39.37 25.21
CA ARG A 10 -25.84 38.16 24.49
C ARG A 10 -26.90 37.84 23.43
N THR A 11 -26.47 37.71 22.20
CA THR A 11 -27.25 37.31 21.02
C THR A 11 -26.83 35.89 20.59
N LEU A 12 -27.60 35.23 19.72
CA LEU A 12 -27.24 33.89 19.22
C LEU A 12 -25.87 33.87 18.52
N GLY A 13 -25.43 34.99 17.95
CA GLY A 13 -24.08 35.16 17.39
C GLY A 13 -22.95 35.20 18.43
N ASP A 14 -23.28 35.41 19.72
CA ASP A 14 -22.32 35.38 20.84
C ASP A 14 -22.16 33.97 21.44
N ILE A 15 -22.93 32.99 20.97
CA ILE A 15 -22.80 31.58 21.33
C ILE A 15 -21.61 31.00 20.54
N LYS A 16 -20.42 31.00 21.16
CA LYS A 16 -19.25 30.30 20.63
C LYS A 16 -19.45 28.80 20.78
N THR A 17 -19.87 28.13 19.71
CA THR A 17 -19.86 26.67 19.66
C THR A 17 -18.41 26.18 19.58
N VAL A 18 -18.10 25.04 20.22
CA VAL A 18 -16.76 24.41 20.11
C VAL A 18 -16.49 23.93 18.67
N ALA A 19 -17.51 23.95 17.81
CA ALA A 19 -17.41 23.76 16.36
C ALA A 19 -16.51 24.85 15.76
N GLY A 20 -15.22 24.56 15.64
CA GLY A 20 -14.20 25.49 15.12
C GLY A 20 -12.93 25.59 15.99
N ARG A 21 -12.93 25.09 17.23
CA ARG A 21 -11.70 24.93 18.04
C ARG A 21 -10.97 23.65 17.62
N SER A 22 -10.40 23.65 16.42
CA SER A 22 -9.78 22.48 15.77
C SER A 22 -8.38 22.10 16.28
N SER A 23 -8.02 22.43 17.53
CA SER A 23 -6.69 22.10 18.06
C SER A 23 -6.66 21.89 19.57
N ASN A 24 -7.57 21.07 20.09
CA ASN A 24 -7.44 20.58 21.45
C ASN A 24 -6.49 19.38 21.48
N LYS A 25 -5.39 19.47 22.24
CA LYS A 25 -4.39 18.40 22.44
C LYS A 25 -5.02 17.05 22.78
N ASN A 26 -6.16 17.06 23.46
CA ASN A 26 -6.93 15.85 23.81
C ASN A 26 -7.58 15.18 22.59
N GLN A 27 -8.14 15.95 21.64
CA GLN A 27 -8.70 15.39 20.40
C GLN A 27 -7.62 14.73 19.54
N ARG A 28 -6.43 15.33 19.47
CA ARG A 28 -5.28 14.73 18.76
C ARG A 28 -4.85 13.39 19.37
N ARG A 29 -4.84 13.28 20.71
CA ARG A 29 -4.54 12.01 21.39
C ARG A 29 -5.54 10.91 21.06
N TYR A 30 -6.84 11.22 21.07
CA TYR A 30 -7.86 10.25 20.68
C TYR A 30 -7.70 9.82 19.22
N ALA A 31 -7.45 10.77 18.30
CA ALA A 31 -7.16 10.44 16.90
C ALA A 31 -5.94 9.52 16.75
N SER A 32 -4.88 9.73 17.53
CA SER A 32 -3.71 8.85 17.54
C SER A 32 -4.03 7.43 18.04
N TYR A 33 -4.88 7.28 19.05
CA TYR A 33 -5.32 5.94 19.49
C TYR A 33 -6.11 5.21 18.40
N PHE A 34 -6.97 5.91 17.67
CA PHE A 34 -7.68 5.33 16.52
C PHE A 34 -6.72 4.91 15.41
N GLN A 35 -5.73 5.74 15.10
CA GLN A 35 -4.69 5.39 14.12
C GLN A 35 -3.90 4.15 14.56
N LEU A 36 -3.55 4.05 15.83
CA LEU A 36 -2.87 2.89 16.38
C LEU A 36 -3.72 1.62 16.22
N GLY A 37 -5.00 1.67 16.60
CA GLY A 37 -5.92 0.54 16.44
C GLY A 37 -6.10 0.12 14.97
N ALA A 38 -6.17 1.09 14.05
CA ALA A 38 -6.25 0.80 12.62
C ALA A 38 -4.98 0.07 12.11
N LEU A 39 -3.80 0.48 12.58
CA LEU A 39 -2.54 -0.17 12.23
C LEU A 39 -2.43 -1.58 12.83
N GLU A 40 -2.93 -1.80 14.04
CA GLU A 40 -2.97 -3.14 14.67
C GLU A 40 -3.87 -4.09 13.87
N LEU A 41 -5.05 -3.63 13.44
CA LEU A 41 -5.95 -4.41 12.60
C LEU A 41 -5.33 -4.73 11.23
N GLU A 42 -4.70 -3.77 10.58
CA GLU A 42 -4.02 -4.00 9.29
C GLU A 42 -2.86 -4.99 9.47
N ARG A 43 -2.06 -4.86 10.53
CA ARG A 43 -0.99 -5.82 10.84
C ARG A 43 -1.55 -7.23 11.00
N TYR A 44 -2.64 -7.40 11.75
CA TYR A 44 -3.28 -8.70 11.93
C TYR A 44 -3.78 -9.27 10.60
N ARG A 45 -4.48 -8.47 9.80
CA ARG A 45 -4.98 -8.85 8.47
C ARG A 45 -3.84 -9.30 7.55
N ARG A 46 -2.74 -8.55 7.51
CA ARG A 46 -1.52 -8.91 6.76
C ARG A 46 -0.88 -10.19 7.26
N GLY A 47 -0.91 -10.46 8.56
CA GLY A 47 -0.48 -11.72 9.14
C GLY A 47 -1.27 -12.91 8.57
N LEU A 48 -2.60 -12.81 8.54
CA LEU A 48 -3.46 -13.85 7.96
C LEU A 48 -3.19 -14.07 6.47
N GLU A 49 -3.02 -13.00 5.69
CA GLU A 49 -2.65 -13.11 4.27
C GLU A 49 -1.32 -13.83 4.06
N ARG A 50 -0.32 -13.49 4.87
CA ARG A 50 0.99 -14.13 4.84
C ARG A 50 0.88 -15.61 5.16
N ASP A 51 0.16 -15.97 6.21
CA ASP A 51 0.04 -17.37 6.64
C ASP A 51 -0.71 -18.20 5.59
N ALA A 52 -1.76 -17.64 4.98
CA ALA A 52 -2.44 -18.25 3.85
C ALA A 52 -1.54 -18.40 2.62
N ALA A 53 -0.66 -17.42 2.35
CA ALA A 53 0.31 -17.51 1.27
C ALA A 53 1.39 -18.56 1.54
N GLN A 54 1.85 -18.67 2.78
CA GLN A 54 2.80 -19.68 3.21
C GLN A 54 2.23 -21.09 3.00
N GLY A 55 0.98 -21.33 3.39
CA GLY A 55 0.32 -22.62 3.14
C GLY A 55 0.27 -22.99 1.65
N ARG A 56 0.09 -22.01 0.75
CA ARG A 56 0.17 -22.26 -0.71
C ARG A 56 1.59 -22.62 -1.16
N ILE A 57 2.61 -21.95 -0.64
CA ILE A 57 4.01 -22.25 -0.93
C ILE A 57 4.37 -23.66 -0.46
N ASP A 58 3.93 -24.03 0.74
CA ASP A 58 4.19 -25.34 1.32
C ASP A 58 3.56 -26.45 0.47
N GLY A 59 2.31 -26.25 0.02
CA GLY A 59 1.64 -27.19 -0.90
C GLY A 59 2.35 -27.31 -2.25
N ILE A 60 2.86 -26.21 -2.81
CA ILE A 60 3.67 -26.24 -4.04
C ILE A 60 4.96 -27.05 -3.81
N ASN A 61 5.66 -26.81 -2.71
CA ASN A 61 6.90 -27.51 -2.39
C ASN A 61 6.66 -29.01 -2.20
N GLN A 62 5.57 -29.38 -1.51
CA GLN A 62 5.16 -30.77 -1.39
C GLN A 62 4.97 -31.41 -2.77
N ARG A 63 4.18 -30.76 -3.65
CA ARG A 63 3.92 -31.31 -4.99
C ARG A 63 5.20 -31.40 -5.84
N LEU A 64 6.13 -30.46 -5.68
CA LEU A 64 7.43 -30.55 -6.34
C LEU A 64 8.22 -31.79 -5.88
N GLY A 65 8.24 -32.08 -4.58
CA GLY A 65 8.87 -33.29 -4.04
C GLY A 65 8.21 -34.58 -4.55
N GLU A 66 6.88 -34.61 -4.63
CA GLU A 66 6.15 -35.74 -5.21
C GLU A 66 6.52 -35.95 -6.69
N ILE A 67 6.55 -34.86 -7.48
CA ILE A 67 6.95 -34.91 -8.90
C ILE A 67 8.38 -35.41 -9.04
N GLU A 68 9.30 -34.98 -8.18
CA GLU A 68 10.69 -35.46 -8.19
C GLU A 68 10.77 -36.96 -7.90
N GLY A 69 9.98 -37.46 -6.94
CA GLY A 69 9.84 -38.90 -6.69
C GLY A 69 9.26 -39.67 -7.88
N GLU A 70 8.16 -39.18 -8.47
CA GLU A 70 7.53 -39.75 -9.67
C GLU A 70 8.53 -39.81 -10.83
N MET A 71 9.26 -38.72 -11.09
CA MET A 71 10.29 -38.67 -12.14
C MET A 71 11.40 -39.69 -11.89
N GLN A 72 11.88 -39.82 -10.65
CA GLN A 72 12.92 -40.78 -10.32
C GLN A 72 12.44 -42.22 -10.55
N GLY A 73 11.20 -42.54 -10.17
CA GLY A 73 10.59 -43.85 -10.45
C GLY A 73 10.55 -44.15 -11.95
N LEU A 74 10.16 -43.17 -12.78
CA LEU A 74 10.13 -43.32 -14.23
C LEU A 74 11.54 -43.49 -14.85
N LEU A 75 12.56 -42.82 -14.30
CA LEU A 75 13.94 -42.98 -14.76
C LEU A 75 14.49 -44.37 -14.46
N VAL A 76 14.15 -44.93 -13.28
CA VAL A 76 14.48 -46.30 -12.89
C VAL A 76 13.81 -47.29 -13.84
N GLU A 77 12.50 -47.14 -14.09
CA GLU A 77 11.76 -47.99 -15.03
C GLU A 77 12.33 -47.93 -16.46
N ALA A 78 12.78 -46.76 -16.90
CA ALA A 78 13.41 -46.56 -18.20
C ALA A 78 14.86 -47.07 -18.29
N GLY A 79 15.45 -47.56 -17.20
CA GLY A 79 16.86 -47.98 -17.15
C GLY A 79 17.86 -46.82 -17.33
N ALA A 80 17.43 -45.59 -17.08
CA ALA A 80 18.20 -44.36 -17.26
C ALA A 80 18.77 -43.80 -15.94
N GLU A 81 19.09 -44.69 -14.99
CA GLU A 81 19.65 -44.34 -13.70
C GLU A 81 21.00 -43.62 -13.87
N GLY A 82 21.03 -42.31 -13.58
CA GLY A 82 22.23 -41.48 -13.71
C GLY A 82 22.07 -40.22 -14.57
N VAL A 83 20.95 -40.07 -15.30
CA VAL A 83 20.67 -38.84 -16.05
C VAL A 83 20.19 -37.74 -15.10
N GLN A 84 21.12 -36.92 -14.57
CA GLN A 84 20.77 -35.73 -13.80
C GLN A 84 20.19 -34.65 -14.72
N ARG A 85 18.99 -34.15 -14.38
CA ARG A 85 18.40 -33.00 -15.08
C ARG A 85 19.12 -31.71 -14.69
N PRO A 86 19.37 -30.79 -15.64
CA PRO A 86 19.88 -29.46 -15.31
C PRO A 86 18.82 -28.69 -14.52
N THR A 87 19.07 -28.45 -13.23
CA THR A 87 18.23 -27.60 -12.40
C THR A 87 18.37 -26.14 -12.86
N LYS A 88 17.30 -25.55 -13.40
CA LYS A 88 17.24 -24.13 -13.80
C LYS A 88 17.25 -23.15 -12.61
N GLN A 89 17.85 -23.51 -11.47
CA GLN A 89 17.94 -22.64 -10.30
C GLN A 89 18.93 -21.48 -10.49
N GLY A 90 19.80 -21.52 -11.51
CA GLY A 90 20.77 -20.46 -11.82
C GLY A 90 20.24 -19.29 -12.68
N GLU A 91 19.05 -19.37 -13.27
CA GLU A 91 18.60 -18.39 -14.28
C GLU A 91 17.95 -17.14 -13.67
N ARG A 92 17.50 -17.20 -12.41
CA ARG A 92 16.85 -16.07 -11.72
C ARG A 92 17.80 -14.94 -11.34
N ALA A 93 19.12 -15.16 -11.31
CA ALA A 93 20.10 -14.15 -10.95
C ALA A 93 20.41 -13.12 -12.07
N ARG A 94 19.95 -13.34 -13.31
CA ARG A 94 20.33 -12.50 -14.47
C ARG A 94 19.27 -11.54 -15.01
N VAL A 95 18.03 -11.59 -14.53
CA VAL A 95 16.93 -10.70 -15.00
C VAL A 95 16.88 -9.40 -14.17
N GLY A 96 18.04 -8.77 -14.00
CA GLY A 96 18.24 -7.59 -13.15
C GLY A 96 19.18 -6.57 -13.78
N SER A 97 19.18 -6.42 -15.10
CA SER A 97 19.89 -5.34 -15.78
C SER A 97 19.20 -4.98 -17.10
N ARG A 98 17.96 -4.49 -17.02
CA ARG A 98 17.36 -3.77 -18.16
C ARG A 98 17.73 -2.30 -18.00
N SER A 99 18.82 -1.94 -18.67
CA SER A 99 19.35 -0.59 -18.81
C SER A 99 18.24 0.36 -19.28
N GLU A 100 17.94 1.36 -18.47
CA GLU A 100 17.14 2.51 -18.87
C GLU A 100 17.91 3.31 -19.92
N THR A 101 17.70 3.03 -21.21
CA THR A 101 18.00 4.01 -22.25
C THR A 101 16.92 5.07 -22.20
N ARG A 102 17.15 6.06 -21.33
CA ARG A 102 16.45 7.34 -21.24
C ARG A 102 16.59 8.07 -22.57
N SER A 103 15.60 7.93 -23.44
CA SER A 103 15.48 8.72 -24.67
C SER A 103 15.15 10.17 -24.31
N THR A 104 16.05 11.08 -24.66
CA THR A 104 15.84 12.52 -24.58
C THR A 104 14.84 12.94 -25.65
N VAL A 105 13.57 13.11 -25.25
CA VAL A 105 12.59 13.83 -26.05
C VAL A 105 12.81 15.32 -25.81
N THR A 106 13.47 15.96 -26.76
CA THR A 106 13.52 17.41 -26.91
C THR A 106 12.19 17.90 -27.49
N SER A 107 11.43 18.68 -26.73
CA SER A 107 10.41 19.55 -27.30
C SER A 107 10.17 20.77 -26.41
N ASN A 108 10.67 21.89 -26.90
CA ASN A 108 10.34 23.29 -26.63
C ASN A 108 9.14 23.58 -25.70
N GLU A 109 9.39 24.38 -24.67
CA GLU A 109 8.36 25.26 -24.08
C GLU A 109 7.98 26.37 -25.07
N PRO A 110 6.72 26.81 -25.05
CA PRO A 110 6.51 28.20 -24.65
C PRO A 110 5.31 28.41 -23.72
N THR A 111 5.58 29.15 -22.63
CA THR A 111 4.79 30.24 -22.04
C THR A 111 3.25 30.17 -22.13
N GLY A 112 2.59 29.93 -20.99
CA GLY A 112 1.13 30.09 -20.86
C GLY A 112 0.61 30.05 -19.42
N GLN A 113 0.37 31.25 -18.87
CA GLN A 113 -0.29 31.66 -17.60
C GLN A 113 -1.15 30.63 -16.81
N PRO A 114 -1.17 30.69 -15.46
CA PRO A 114 -2.01 29.83 -14.63
C PRO A 114 -3.49 30.27 -14.68
N ARG A 115 -4.36 29.43 -15.24
CA ARG A 115 -5.81 29.60 -15.17
C ARG A 115 -6.31 29.15 -13.80
N GLY A 116 -6.83 30.11 -13.03
CA GLY A 116 -7.52 29.86 -11.76
C GLY A 116 -8.71 28.91 -11.93
N LEU A 117 -8.90 28.03 -10.94
CA LEU A 117 -10.08 27.19 -10.81
C LEU A 117 -11.32 28.09 -10.63
N ARG A 118 -12.21 28.09 -11.63
CA ARG A 118 -13.59 28.54 -11.47
C ARG A 118 -14.46 27.34 -11.11
N ILE A 119 -14.84 27.26 -9.83
CA ILE A 119 -15.94 26.40 -9.39
C ILE A 119 -17.23 27.08 -9.86
N ARG A 120 -18.04 26.38 -10.64
CA ARG A 120 -19.40 26.82 -11.02
C ARG A 120 -20.37 26.32 -9.96
N TYR A 121 -21.26 27.22 -9.51
CA TYR A 121 -22.49 26.86 -8.80
C TYR A 121 -23.47 26.22 -9.78
#